data_AF-A0A959Y844-F1
#
_entry.id   AF-A0A959Y844-F1
#
_cell.length_a   1.000
_cell.length_b   1.000
_cell.length_c   1.000
_cell.angle_alpha   90.00
_cell.angle_beta   90.00
_cell.angle_gamma   90.00
#
_symmetry.space_group_name_H-M   'P 1'
#
loop_
_entity.id
_entity.type
_entity.pdbx_description
1 polymer ?
#
loop_
_entity_poly.entity_id
_entity_poly.type
_entity_poly.pdbx_seq_one_letter_code
_entity_poly.pdbx_strand_id
1 'polypeptide(L)'
;MDLDHILDHLGEDRDALMHAVVPPVFQSGNFSYPTVAAMRETVQQEFDRPLYTRGYNPTVAMLRKKVAALEGAEDALVFSSGSAAIAA
;
A
#
# COMPACT_ATOMS: atom_id res chain seq x y z
N MET A 1 14.37 -6.56 -12.84
CA MET A 1 13.38 -5.55 -13.22
C MET A 1 14.16 -4.29 -13.51
N ASP A 2 13.85 -3.60 -14.60
CA ASP A 2 14.60 -2.40 -15.00
C ASP A 2 14.22 -1.22 -14.08
N LEU A 3 15.17 -0.29 -13.86
CA LEU A 3 15.02 0.79 -12.88
C LEU A 3 13.84 1.73 -13.21
N ASP A 4 13.68 2.06 -14.48
CA ASP A 4 12.56 2.83 -15.02
C ASP A 4 11.22 2.18 -14.70
N HIS A 5 11.09 0.86 -14.87
CA HIS A 5 9.87 0.15 -14.51
C HIS A 5 9.54 0.25 -13.01
N ILE A 6 10.54 0.13 -12.13
CA ILE A 6 10.34 0.25 -10.67
C ILE A 6 9.80 1.64 -10.34
N LEU A 7 10.42 2.68 -10.91
CA LEU A 7 10.05 4.07 -10.66
C LEU A 7 8.67 4.40 -11.21
N ASP A 8 8.39 4.02 -12.45
CA ASP A 8 7.23 4.52 -13.20
C ASP A 8 5.99 3.63 -13.13
N HIS A 9 6.13 2.33 -12.84
CA HIS A 9 5.03 1.37 -13.05
C HIS A 9 4.79 0.39 -11.91
N LEU A 10 5.83 0.00 -11.16
CA LEU A 10 5.69 -1.06 -10.16
C LEU A 10 4.63 -0.71 -9.09
N GLY A 11 3.69 -1.63 -8.89
CA GLY A 11 2.61 -1.51 -7.91
C GLY A 11 1.36 -0.77 -8.40
N GLU A 12 1.40 -0.13 -9.57
CA GLU A 12 0.30 0.66 -10.14
C GLU A 12 -0.63 -0.21 -11.00
N ASP A 13 -1.43 -1.07 -10.35
CA ASP A 13 -2.46 -1.88 -11.02
C ASP A 13 -3.56 -0.98 -11.62
N ARG A 14 -3.38 -0.59 -12.89
CA ARG A 14 -4.27 0.35 -13.58
C ARG A 14 -5.70 -0.17 -13.70
N ASP A 15 -5.92 -1.46 -13.81
CA ASP A 15 -7.26 -2.04 -13.92
C ASP A 15 -8.02 -1.84 -12.60
N ALA A 16 -7.35 -2.07 -11.47
CA ALA A 16 -7.88 -1.78 -10.15
C ALA A 16 -8.05 -0.28 -9.85
N LEU A 17 -7.34 0.60 -10.58
CA LEU A 17 -7.30 2.04 -10.38
C LEU A 17 -8.07 2.83 -11.47
N MET A 18 -9.08 2.21 -12.09
CA MET A 18 -9.95 2.86 -13.10
C MET A 18 -9.19 3.44 -14.30
N HIS A 19 -8.04 2.85 -14.64
CA HIS A 19 -7.12 3.27 -15.70
C HIS A 19 -6.63 4.72 -15.58
N ALA A 20 -6.60 5.28 -14.36
CA ALA A 20 -5.98 6.58 -14.12
C ALA A 20 -4.48 6.52 -14.44
N VAL A 21 -3.97 7.51 -15.19
CA VAL A 21 -2.54 7.60 -15.53
C VAL A 21 -1.71 7.83 -14.27
N VAL A 22 -2.18 8.70 -13.39
CA VAL A 22 -1.60 8.93 -12.06
C VAL A 22 -2.44 8.15 -11.06
N PRO A 23 -1.85 7.28 -10.22
CA PRO A 23 -2.60 6.56 -9.20
C PRO A 23 -3.37 7.52 -8.27
N PRO A 24 -4.64 7.23 -7.94
CA PRO A 24 -5.41 8.06 -7.03
C PRO A 24 -4.83 8.06 -5.61
N VAL A 25 -5.03 9.16 -4.90
CA VAL A 25 -4.67 9.30 -3.48
C VAL A 25 -5.83 8.80 -2.63
N PHE A 26 -5.63 7.69 -1.92
CA PHE A 26 -6.63 7.10 -1.03
C PHE A 26 -6.62 7.80 0.34
N GLN A 27 -7.15 9.03 0.38
CA GLN A 27 -7.20 9.87 1.59
C GLN A 27 -8.40 9.51 2.49
N SER A 28 -8.40 8.29 3.03
CA SER A 28 -9.41 7.81 3.98
C SER A 28 -8.76 7.22 5.23
N GLY A 29 -9.47 7.30 6.37
CA GLY A 29 -9.09 6.59 7.59
C GLY A 29 -9.53 5.12 7.56
N ASN A 30 -10.82 4.89 7.30
CA ASN A 30 -11.45 3.57 7.31
C ASN A 30 -11.84 3.12 5.88
N PHE A 31 -12.02 1.82 5.69
CA PHE A 31 -12.50 1.23 4.44
C PHE A 31 -13.79 0.45 4.67
N SER A 32 -14.71 0.50 3.71
CA SER A 32 -16.02 -0.16 3.79
C SER A 32 -15.98 -1.60 3.28
N TYR A 33 -16.91 -2.41 3.78
CA TYR A 33 -17.10 -3.81 3.40
C TYR A 33 -18.59 -4.09 3.19
N PRO A 34 -18.95 -5.01 2.27
CA PRO A 34 -20.35 -5.31 1.97
C PRO A 34 -21.08 -5.99 3.14
N THR A 35 -20.36 -6.72 4.00
CA THR A 35 -20.92 -7.40 5.17
C THR A 35 -19.96 -7.36 6.35
N VAL A 36 -20.48 -7.53 7.57
CA VAL A 36 -19.67 -7.68 8.79
C VAL A 36 -18.79 -8.93 8.73
N ALA A 37 -19.28 -10.00 8.12
CA ALA A 37 -18.50 -11.23 7.93
C ALA A 37 -17.26 -10.97 7.05
N ALA A 38 -17.45 -10.30 5.90
CA ALA A 38 -16.36 -9.93 5.01
C ALA A 38 -15.35 -8.99 5.68
N MET A 39 -15.83 -8.05 6.51
CA MET A 39 -14.94 -7.20 7.30
C MET A 39 -14.12 -8.00 8.32
N ARG A 40 -14.73 -8.95 9.04
CA ARG A 40 -14.04 -9.78 10.04
C ARG A 40 -12.92 -10.64 9.44
N GLU A 41 -13.12 -11.18 8.24
CA GLU A 41 -12.09 -11.93 7.53
C GLU A 41 -10.84 -11.08 7.28
N THR A 42 -11.01 -9.80 6.96
CA THR A 42 -9.91 -8.88 6.70
C THR A 42 -9.15 -8.45 7.95
N VAL A 43 -9.74 -8.55 9.15
CA VAL A 43 -9.05 -8.18 10.40
C VAL A 43 -7.76 -8.97 10.60
N GLN A 44 -7.72 -10.22 10.14
CA GLN A 44 -6.52 -11.07 10.22
C GLN A 44 -5.45 -10.74 9.15
N GLN A 45 -5.71 -9.76 8.29
CA GLN A 45 -4.92 -9.38 7.11
C GLN A 45 -4.61 -7.87 7.11
N GLU A 46 -4.38 -7.29 8.30
CA GLU A 46 -4.25 -5.83 8.51
C GLU A 46 -3.10 -5.20 7.69
N PHE A 47 -2.09 -5.98 7.27
CA PHE A 47 -0.95 -5.52 6.45
C PHE A 47 -1.10 -5.77 4.95
N ASP A 48 -2.12 -6.51 4.53
CA ASP A 48 -2.31 -6.94 3.13
C ASP A 48 -3.58 -6.35 2.52
N ARG A 49 -4.55 -5.94 3.34
CA ARG A 49 -5.85 -5.45 2.87
C ARG A 49 -6.32 -4.21 3.61
N PRO A 50 -7.04 -3.29 2.94
CA PRO A 50 -7.47 -2.03 3.54
C PRO A 50 -8.55 -2.25 4.60
N LEU A 51 -8.24 -2.09 5.88
CA LEU A 51 -9.23 -2.01 6.96
C LEU A 51 -9.18 -0.63 7.60
N TYR A 52 -7.97 -0.24 8.02
CA TYR A 52 -7.66 1.05 8.61
C TYR A 52 -6.28 1.51 8.11
N THR A 53 -6.16 2.78 7.73
CA THR A 53 -4.96 3.34 7.08
C THR A 53 -3.68 3.20 7.92
N ARG A 54 -3.79 3.08 9.25
CA ARG A 54 -2.64 2.81 10.13
C ARG A 54 -1.94 1.48 9.81
N GLY A 55 -2.67 0.47 9.34
CA GLY A 55 -2.12 -0.83 8.95
C GLY A 55 -1.88 -0.94 7.45
N TYR A 56 -2.90 -0.61 6.65
CA TYR A 56 -2.82 -0.67 5.20
C TYR A 56 -3.57 0.47 4.52
N ASN A 57 -2.86 1.16 3.62
CA ASN A 57 -3.42 2.16 2.72
C ASN A 57 -2.91 1.89 1.30
N PRO A 58 -3.76 1.84 0.27
CA PRO A 58 -3.32 1.50 -1.09
C PRO A 58 -2.24 2.45 -1.66
N THR A 59 -2.33 3.75 -1.37
CA THR A 59 -1.30 4.72 -1.79
C THR A 59 0.05 4.40 -1.15
N VAL A 60 0.07 4.08 0.14
CA VAL A 60 1.29 3.70 0.86
C VAL A 60 1.80 2.33 0.41
N ALA A 61 0.92 1.38 0.10
CA ALA A 61 1.29 0.05 -0.37
C ALA A 61 2.03 0.07 -1.72
N MET A 62 1.64 0.97 -2.63
CA MET A 62 2.39 1.18 -3.87
C MET A 62 3.82 1.66 -3.58
N LEU A 63 3.99 2.62 -2.66
CA LEU A 63 5.31 3.10 -2.24
C LEU A 63 6.16 2.00 -1.60
N ARG A 64 5.58 1.18 -0.71
CA ARG A 64 6.26 0.04 -0.07
C ARG A 64 6.89 -0.89 -1.11
N LYS A 65 6.12 -1.28 -2.13
CA LYS A 65 6.59 -2.15 -3.21
C LYS A 65 7.74 -1.54 -4.02
N LYS A 66 7.64 -0.25 -4.36
CA LYS A 66 8.70 0.45 -5.10
C LYS A 66 9.98 0.54 -4.29
N VAL A 67 9.90 0.98 -3.03
CA VAL A 67 11.08 1.10 -2.14
C VAL A 67 11.73 -0.27 -1.89
N ALA A 68 10.95 -1.31 -1.61
CA ALA A 68 11.46 -2.66 -1.42
C ALA A 68 12.24 -3.15 -2.66
N ALA A 69 11.68 -2.96 -3.85
CA ALA A 69 12.35 -3.34 -5.09
C ALA A 69 13.63 -2.54 -5.36
N LEU A 70 13.66 -1.24 -5.05
CA LEU A 70 14.85 -0.40 -5.19
C LEU A 70 15.99 -0.85 -4.26
N GLU A 71 15.67 -1.30 -3.05
CA GLU A 71 16.64 -1.77 -2.05
C GLU A 71 16.97 -3.27 -2.18
N GLY A 72 16.32 -4.00 -3.10
CA GLY A 72 16.47 -5.45 -3.22
C GLY A 72 15.94 -6.23 -2.01
N ALA A 73 14.97 -5.68 -1.29
CA ALA A 73 14.33 -6.26 -0.12
C ALA A 73 13.01 -6.97 -0.47
N GLU A 74 12.54 -7.84 0.42
CA GLU A 74 11.26 -8.55 0.25
C GLU A 74 10.05 -7.63 0.43
N ASP A 75 10.15 -6.65 1.33
CA ASP A 75 9.10 -5.67 1.63
C ASP A 75 9.71 -4.42 2.29
N ALA A 76 8.91 -3.37 2.47
CA ALA A 76 9.25 -2.15 3.18
C ALA A 76 8.07 -1.67 4.04
N LEU A 77 8.36 -0.90 5.09
CA LEU A 77 7.36 -0.16 5.86
C LEU A 77 7.61 1.34 5.73
N VAL A 78 6.53 2.12 5.67
CA VAL A 78 6.58 3.58 5.52
C VAL A 78 6.02 4.21 6.79
N PHE A 79 6.81 5.06 7.42
CA PHE A 79 6.47 5.74 8.66
C PHE A 79 6.35 7.24 8.47
N SER A 80 5.81 7.94 9.47
CA SER A 80 5.65 9.40 9.46
C SER A 80 6.98 10.17 9.50
N SER A 81 8.08 9.52 9.87
CA SER A 81 9.42 10.12 9.94
C SER A 81 10.52 9.07 9.95
N GLY A 82 11.76 9.49 9.70
CA GLY A 82 12.94 8.62 9.83
C GLY A 82 13.16 8.14 11.26
N SER A 83 12.97 8.99 12.27
CA SER A 83 13.08 8.59 13.68
C SER A 83 12.02 7.55 14.07
N ALA A 84 10.80 7.64 13.52
CA ALA A 84 9.78 6.62 13.73
C ALA A 84 10.15 5.28 13.05
N ALA A 85 10.74 5.33 11.86
CA ALA A 85 11.24 4.12 11.19
C ALA A 85 12.38 3.44 11.97
N ILE A 86 13.24 4.21 12.64
CA ILE A 86 14.33 3.69 13.48
C ILE A 86 13.80 3.10 14.80
N ALA A 87 12.72 3.67 15.35
CA ALA A 87 12.21 3.30 16.66
C ALA A 87 11.23 2.11 16.66
N ALA A 88 10.63 1.78 15.51
CA ALA A 88 9.68 0.69 15.34
C ALA A 88 10.35 -0.69 15.45
#